data_AF-A0ABD1A385-F1
#
_entry.id   AF-A0ABD1A385-F1
#
_cell.length_a   1.000
_cell.length_b   1.000
_cell.length_c   1.000
_cell.angle_alpha   90.00
_cell.angle_beta   90.00
_cell.angle_gamma   90.00
#
_symmetry.space_group_name_H-M   'P 1'
#
loop_
_entity.id
_entity.type
_entity.pdbx_description
1 polymer ?
#
loop_
_entity_poly.entity_id
_entity_poly.type
_entity_poly.pdbx_seq_one_letter_code
_entity_poly.pdbx_strand_id
1 'polypeptide(L)'
;MSLRKFSPRSTVPMPRESDKNAWDKHSNDVVEVTCLMLATMNSDLQKQYENVASPIEMITSLKAMFQEQARTERYQLVKSLVECKLPKDAPVSPHVIKMMGYIDNLGKLDCPISQELATDIILQSLSSSYDQFIMNYNMNSLTKTLTELHGMLKTAEPNIKKGTPNVLMVQGGKKFKKPKQRQGEGQG
;
A
#
# COMPACT_ATOMS: atom_id res chain seq x y z
N MET A 1 -22.95 51.91 66.45
CA MET A 1 -21.60 51.50 65.98
C MET A 1 -21.56 49.98 66.00
N SER A 2 -21.59 49.33 64.84
CA SER A 2 -21.57 47.86 64.74
C SER A 2 -20.15 47.41 64.36
N LEU A 3 -19.49 46.71 65.29
CA LEU A 3 -18.15 46.16 65.10
C LEU A 3 -18.22 45.00 64.09
N ARG A 4 -17.61 45.17 62.91
CA ARG A 4 -17.38 44.06 61.98
C ARG A 4 -16.39 43.09 62.63
N LYS A 5 -16.86 41.88 62.94
CA LYS A 5 -16.00 40.77 63.35
C LYS A 5 -15.11 40.38 62.16
N PHE A 6 -13.79 40.54 62.31
CA PHE A 6 -12.82 39.98 61.37
C PHE A 6 -12.83 38.45 61.49
N SER A 7 -13.05 37.77 60.37
CA SER A 7 -12.92 36.31 60.27
C SER A 7 -11.43 35.93 60.22
N PRO A 8 -10.96 34.91 60.96
CA PRO A 8 -9.57 34.48 60.89
C PRO A 8 -9.24 33.94 59.50
N ARG A 9 -8.10 34.36 58.96
CA ARG A 9 -7.52 33.85 57.73
C ARG A 9 -7.37 32.33 57.84
N SER A 10 -7.95 31.57 56.92
CA SER A 10 -7.81 30.11 56.88
C SER A 10 -6.34 29.73 56.79
N THR A 11 -5.83 29.03 57.80
CA THR A 11 -4.48 28.44 57.76
C THR A 11 -4.53 27.23 56.85
N VAL A 12 -3.85 27.30 55.70
CA VAL A 12 -3.63 26.13 54.83
C VAL A 12 -2.79 25.12 55.61
N PRO A 13 -3.20 23.84 55.75
CA PRO A 13 -2.43 22.83 56.46
C PRO A 13 -1.04 22.65 55.83
N MET A 14 0.00 22.56 56.66
CA MET A 14 1.36 22.25 56.21
C MET A 14 1.41 20.85 55.57
N PRO A 15 2.05 20.67 54.39
CA PRO A 15 2.17 19.37 53.74
C PRO A 15 2.91 18.34 54.61
N ARG A 16 2.47 17.07 54.60
CA ARG A 16 3.16 16.00 55.32
C ARG A 16 4.50 15.69 54.65
N GLU A 17 5.47 15.22 55.43
CA GLU A 17 6.80 14.88 54.92
C GLU A 17 6.76 13.80 53.83
N SER A 18 5.84 12.85 53.94
CA SER A 18 5.56 11.84 52.91
C SER A 18 5.14 12.45 51.57
N ASP A 19 4.37 13.52 51.61
CA ASP A 19 3.79 14.15 50.42
C ASP A 19 4.86 14.95 49.68
N LYS A 20 5.78 15.59 50.41
CA LYS A 20 6.96 16.25 49.84
C LYS A 20 7.88 15.25 49.16
N ASN A 21 8.22 14.16 49.87
CA ASN A 21 9.10 13.11 49.32
C ASN A 21 8.51 12.48 48.05
N ALA A 22 7.20 12.25 48.02
CA ALA A 22 6.52 11.74 46.85
C ALA A 22 6.56 12.73 45.67
N TRP A 23 6.38 14.03 45.94
CA TRP A 23 6.47 15.08 44.93
C TRP A 23 7.90 15.22 44.37
N ASP A 24 8.91 15.27 45.24
CA ASP A 24 10.32 15.37 44.85
C ASP A 24 10.73 14.18 43.97
N LYS A 25 10.33 12.97 44.37
CA LYS A 25 10.55 11.77 43.57
C LYS A 25 9.92 11.90 42.19
N HIS A 26 8.65 12.30 42.11
CA HIS A 26 7.97 12.43 40.83
C HIS A 26 8.61 13.52 39.95
N SER A 27 9.03 14.63 40.54
CA SER A 27 9.76 15.69 39.83
C SER A 27 11.08 15.16 39.24
N ASN A 28 11.84 14.37 40.01
CA ASN A 28 13.06 13.75 39.53
C ASN A 28 12.80 12.74 38.40
N ASP A 29 11.79 11.86 38.56
CA ASP A 29 11.39 10.87 37.55
C ASP A 29 11.00 11.58 36.23
N VAL A 30 10.27 12.69 36.29
CA VAL A 30 9.88 13.48 35.11
C VAL A 30 11.11 14.02 34.39
N VAL A 31 12.07 14.60 35.12
CA VAL A 31 13.33 15.11 34.54
C VAL A 31 14.12 14.00 33.89
N GLU A 32 14.27 12.85 34.55
CA GLU A 32 15.00 11.70 34.03
C GLU A 32 14.39 11.21 32.71
N VAL A 33 13.07 11.05 32.66
CA VAL A 33 12.37 10.62 31.44
C VAL A 33 12.51 11.66 30.33
N THR A 34 12.38 12.96 30.62
CA THR A 34 12.59 14.03 29.62
C THR A 34 14.01 13.94 29.04
N CYS A 35 15.03 13.83 29.88
CA CYS A 35 16.42 13.71 29.45
C CYS A 35 16.65 12.48 28.58
N LEU A 36 16.13 11.32 28.99
CA LEU A 36 16.25 10.08 28.24
C LEU A 36 15.56 10.21 26.86
N MET A 37 14.35 10.77 26.83
CA MET A 37 13.62 10.98 25.58
C MET A 37 14.41 11.88 24.63
N LEU A 38 14.88 13.05 25.09
CA LEU A 38 15.68 13.96 24.27
C LEU A 38 16.98 13.33 23.77
N ALA A 39 17.67 12.55 24.62
CA ALA A 39 18.93 11.90 24.27
C ALA A 39 18.78 10.81 23.20
N THR A 40 17.61 10.16 23.11
CA THR A 40 17.33 9.11 22.11
C THR A 40 16.80 9.65 20.79
N MET A 41 16.46 10.94 20.72
CA MET A 41 15.99 11.58 19.49
C MET A 41 17.15 11.93 18.54
N ASN A 42 16.83 12.07 17.26
CA ASN A 42 17.75 12.70 16.31
C ASN A 42 17.87 14.21 16.58
N SER A 43 18.87 14.85 15.97
CA SER A 43 19.17 16.27 16.20
C SER A 43 18.02 17.22 15.86
N ASP A 44 17.16 16.87 14.91
CA ASP A 44 16.07 17.74 14.46
C ASP A 44 14.90 17.70 15.45
N LEU A 45 14.50 16.48 15.87
CA LEU A 45 13.49 16.29 16.91
C LEU A 45 13.97 16.83 18.26
N GLN A 46 15.24 16.63 18.61
CA GLN A 46 15.79 17.15 19.85
C GLN A 46 15.66 18.67 19.93
N LYS A 47 16.00 19.40 18.87
CA LYS A 47 15.81 20.87 18.79
C LYS A 47 14.35 21.27 18.89
N GLN A 48 13.44 20.49 18.30
CA GLN A 48 12.01 20.77 18.35
C GLN A 48 11.43 20.64 19.76
N TYR A 49 11.95 19.71 20.57
CA TYR A 49 11.41 19.38 21.89
C TYR A 49 12.27 19.87 23.08
N GLU A 50 13.38 20.58 22.84
CA GLU A 50 14.30 21.03 23.90
C GLU A 50 13.64 21.86 25.01
N ASN A 51 12.56 22.57 24.67
CA ASN A 51 11.82 23.44 25.58
C ASN A 51 10.49 22.83 26.09
N VAL A 52 10.20 21.57 25.75
CA VAL A 52 8.98 20.89 26.21
C VAL A 52 9.26 20.22 27.55
N ALA A 53 8.66 20.76 28.61
CA ALA A 53 8.92 20.30 29.98
C ALA A 53 8.26 18.96 30.32
N SER A 54 7.24 18.55 29.56
CA SER A 54 6.44 17.36 29.83
C SER A 54 6.78 16.21 28.87
N PRO A 55 7.32 15.08 29.37
CA PRO A 55 7.50 13.87 28.56
C PRO A 55 6.21 13.39 27.88
N ILE A 56 5.07 13.61 28.53
CA ILE A 56 3.75 13.23 28.03
C ILE A 56 3.38 14.05 26.80
N GLU A 57 3.68 15.35 26.80
CA GLU A 57 3.45 16.21 25.63
C GLU A 57 4.37 15.82 24.48
N MET A 58 5.64 15.54 24.77
CA MET A 58 6.60 15.05 23.78
C MET A 58 6.12 13.75 23.12
N ILE A 59 5.78 12.72 23.89
CA ILE A 59 5.36 11.43 23.33
C ILE A 59 4.04 11.55 22.56
N THR A 60 3.12 12.40 23.04
CA THR A 60 1.84 12.63 22.37
C THR A 60 2.05 13.33 21.02
N SER A 61 2.89 14.36 21.00
CA SER A 61 3.22 15.09 19.77
C SER A 61 3.97 14.22 18.76
N LEU A 62 4.96 13.45 19.21
CA LEU A 62 5.68 12.50 18.35
C LEU A 62 4.74 11.46 17.75
N LYS A 63 3.86 10.85 18.57
CA LYS A 63 2.87 9.88 18.08
C LYS A 63 1.98 10.50 17.01
N ALA A 64 1.47 11.72 17.24
CA ALA A 64 0.63 12.41 16.26
C ALA A 64 1.39 12.64 14.94
N MET A 65 2.62 13.16 15.01
CA MET A 65 3.45 13.43 13.83
C MET A 65 3.75 12.17 13.02
N PHE A 66 4.22 11.10 13.67
CA PHE A 66 4.55 9.85 12.96
C PHE A 66 3.30 9.14 12.42
N GLN A 67 2.16 9.22 13.11
CA GLN A 67 0.89 8.71 12.59
C GLN A 67 0.41 9.49 11.36
N GLU A 68 0.53 10.82 11.37
CA GLU A 68 0.19 11.66 10.22
C GLU A 68 1.12 11.39 9.04
N GLN A 69 2.41 11.23 9.29
CA GLN A 69 3.39 10.86 8.28
C GLN A 69 3.06 9.49 7.66
N ALA A 70 2.81 8.47 8.49
CA ALA A 70 2.42 7.14 8.01
C ALA A 70 1.10 7.16 7.22
N ARG A 71 0.13 7.96 7.65
CA ARG A 71 -1.13 8.16 6.91
C ARG A 71 -0.88 8.78 5.54
N THR A 72 -0.04 9.80 5.47
CA THR A 72 0.30 10.50 4.23
C THR A 72 1.05 9.58 3.27
N GLU A 73 2.06 8.87 3.77
CA GLU A 73 2.83 7.91 2.97
C GLU A 73 1.94 6.79 2.42
N ARG A 74 1.10 6.20 3.27
CA ARG A 74 0.13 5.19 2.85
C ARG A 74 -0.82 5.69 1.77
N TYR A 75 -1.32 6.92 1.91
CA TYR A 75 -2.18 7.52 0.89
C TYR A 75 -1.43 7.67 -0.45
N GLN A 76 -0.18 8.15 -0.44
CA GLN A 76 0.62 8.28 -1.66
C GLN A 76 0.91 6.93 -2.33
N LEU A 77 1.19 5.89 -1.53
CA LEU A 77 1.39 4.54 -2.05
C LEU A 77 0.11 3.95 -2.66
N VAL A 78 -1.03 4.06 -1.98
CA VAL A 78 -2.33 3.61 -2.51
C VAL A 78 -2.68 4.35 -3.79
N LYS A 79 -2.51 5.68 -3.80
CA LYS A 79 -2.73 6.51 -4.98
C LYS A 79 -1.86 6.03 -6.15
N SER A 80 -0.56 5.89 -5.91
CA SER A 80 0.40 5.43 -6.91
C SER A 80 0.09 4.02 -7.42
N LEU A 81 -0.39 3.13 -6.55
CA LEU A 81 -0.77 1.76 -6.90
C LEU A 81 -2.01 1.74 -7.81
N VAL A 82 -3.06 2.49 -7.47
CA VAL A 82 -4.32 2.54 -8.22
C VAL A 82 -4.16 3.25 -9.57
N GLU A 83 -3.36 4.32 -9.61
CA GLU A 83 -3.06 5.07 -10.83
C GLU A 83 -2.01 4.39 -11.74
N CYS A 84 -1.29 3.38 -11.24
CA CYS A 84 -0.30 2.64 -12.04
C CYS A 84 -1.02 1.83 -13.12
N LYS A 85 -0.98 2.30 -14.37
CA LYS A 85 -1.51 1.59 -15.55
C LYS A 85 -0.39 1.26 -16.51
N LEU A 86 -0.43 0.05 -17.08
CA LEU A 86 0.52 -0.40 -18.10
C LEU A 86 0.19 0.28 -19.44
N PRO A 87 1.09 1.09 -20.02
CA PRO A 87 0.93 1.58 -21.39
C PRO A 87 0.96 0.43 -22.39
N LYS A 88 0.22 0.56 -23.50
CA LYS A 88 -0.01 -0.50 -24.50
C LYS A 88 1.26 -1.20 -25.03
N ASP A 89 2.37 -0.45 -25.14
CA ASP A 89 3.63 -0.97 -25.70
C ASP A 89 4.74 -1.15 -24.66
N ALA A 90 4.46 -0.84 -23.39
CA ALA A 90 5.42 -0.97 -22.31
C ALA A 90 5.66 -2.45 -21.94
N PRO A 91 6.86 -2.79 -21.42
CA PRO A 91 7.12 -4.13 -20.95
C PRO A 91 6.32 -4.45 -19.68
N VAL A 92 5.69 -5.63 -19.63
CA VAL A 92 4.87 -6.02 -18.46
C VAL A 92 5.71 -6.30 -17.22
N SER A 93 6.93 -6.82 -17.40
CA SER A 93 7.75 -7.25 -16.27
C SER A 93 8.12 -6.10 -15.31
N PRO A 94 8.68 -4.96 -15.77
CA PRO A 94 8.97 -3.83 -14.88
C PRO A 94 7.72 -3.25 -14.21
N HIS A 95 6.58 -3.27 -14.91
CA HIS A 95 5.31 -2.78 -14.39
C HIS A 95 4.82 -3.60 -13.18
N VAL A 96 4.78 -4.93 -13.32
CA VAL A 96 4.34 -5.83 -12.24
C VAL A 96 5.30 -5.76 -11.05
N ILE A 97 6.61 -5.72 -11.28
CA ILE A 97 7.61 -5.55 -10.22
C ILE A 97 7.39 -4.24 -9.45
N LYS A 98 7.10 -3.14 -10.17
CA LYS A 98 6.79 -1.85 -9.55
C LYS A 98 5.55 -1.92 -8.67
N MET A 99 4.49 -2.60 -9.13
CA MET A 99 3.27 -2.78 -8.34
C MET A 99 3.48 -3.65 -7.10
N MET A 100 4.24 -4.74 -7.22
CA MET A 100 4.66 -5.56 -6.07
C MET A 100 5.40 -4.72 -5.04
N GLY A 101 6.31 -3.83 -5.49
CA GLY A 101 7.00 -2.90 -4.59
C GLY A 101 6.07 -1.96 -3.82
N TYR A 102 4.99 -1.48 -4.43
CA TYR A 102 3.97 -0.68 -3.72
C TYR A 102 3.20 -1.52 -2.70
N ILE A 103 2.82 -2.75 -3.06
CA ILE A 103 2.13 -3.69 -2.16
C ILE A 103 3.00 -4.02 -0.94
N ASP A 104 4.28 -4.32 -1.15
CA ASP A 104 5.24 -4.62 -0.08
C ASP A 104 5.45 -3.42 0.84
N ASN A 105 5.55 -2.21 0.28
CA ASN A 105 5.70 -0.99 1.08
C ASN A 105 4.44 -0.66 1.89
N LEU A 106 3.23 -0.97 1.39
CA LEU A 106 2.02 -0.88 2.18
C LEU A 106 2.01 -1.90 3.34
N GLY A 107 2.56 -3.09 3.13
CA GLY A 107 2.78 -4.07 4.21
C GLY A 107 3.70 -3.55 5.32
N LYS A 108 4.73 -2.77 4.99
CA LYS A 108 5.63 -2.13 5.99
C LYS A 108 4.96 -1.03 6.80
N LEU A 109 3.86 -0.46 6.32
CA LEU A 109 3.04 0.54 7.02
C LEU A 109 1.85 -0.09 7.77
N ASP A 110 1.97 -1.36 8.15
CA ASP A 110 0.93 -2.16 8.82
C ASP A 110 -0.40 -2.21 8.06
N CYS A 111 -0.36 -2.05 6.73
CA CYS A 111 -1.53 -2.11 5.85
C CYS A 111 -1.33 -3.15 4.74
N PRO A 112 -1.18 -4.45 5.08
CA PRO A 112 -0.97 -5.49 4.09
C PRO A 112 -2.18 -5.65 3.18
N ILE A 113 -1.93 -5.80 1.88
CA ILE A 113 -2.96 -6.14 0.89
C ILE A 113 -3.02 -7.67 0.78
N SER A 114 -4.24 -8.23 0.83
CA SER A 114 -4.42 -9.67 0.62
C SER A 114 -3.93 -10.09 -0.76
N GLN A 115 -3.41 -11.30 -0.89
CA GLN A 115 -2.88 -11.78 -2.16
C GLN A 115 -3.92 -11.77 -3.30
N GLU A 116 -5.18 -12.06 -2.98
CA GLU A 116 -6.31 -11.98 -3.90
C GLU A 116 -6.50 -10.55 -4.42
N LEU A 117 -6.63 -9.57 -3.52
CA LEU A 117 -6.81 -8.17 -3.90
C LEU A 117 -5.59 -7.61 -4.65
N ALA A 118 -4.38 -8.00 -4.26
CA ALA A 118 -3.15 -7.64 -4.96
C ALA A 118 -3.16 -8.17 -6.40
N THR A 119 -3.63 -9.40 -6.61
CA THR A 119 -3.79 -10.00 -7.93
C THR A 119 -4.79 -9.21 -8.76
N ASP A 120 -5.97 -8.91 -8.21
CA ASP A 120 -7.02 -8.15 -8.91
C ASP A 120 -6.53 -6.75 -9.31
N ILE A 121 -5.84 -6.06 -8.40
CA ILE A 121 -5.27 -4.73 -8.68
C ILE A 121 -4.25 -4.80 -9.82
N ILE A 122 -3.37 -5.81 -9.82
CA ILE A 122 -2.38 -6.00 -10.89
C ILE A 122 -3.09 -6.31 -12.21
N LEU A 123 -4.07 -7.22 -12.24
CA LEU A 123 -4.80 -7.54 -13.47
C LEU A 123 -5.54 -6.31 -14.03
N GLN A 124 -6.19 -5.52 -13.16
CA GLN A 124 -6.90 -4.28 -13.52
C GLN A 124 -5.96 -3.15 -13.99
N SER A 125 -4.66 -3.27 -13.75
CA SER A 125 -3.66 -2.29 -14.21
C SER A 125 -3.18 -2.53 -15.64
N LEU A 126 -3.39 -3.73 -16.18
CA LEU A 126 -2.90 -4.12 -17.49
C LEU A 126 -3.67 -3.38 -18.59
N SER A 127 -3.01 -3.17 -19.73
CA SER A 127 -3.68 -2.66 -20.93
C SER A 127 -4.67 -3.70 -21.49
N SER A 128 -5.69 -3.26 -22.24
CA SER A 128 -6.69 -4.14 -22.88
C SER A 128 -6.11 -5.23 -23.79
N SER A 129 -4.86 -5.10 -24.25
CA SER A 129 -4.15 -6.18 -24.94
C SER A 129 -4.04 -7.47 -24.12
N TYR A 130 -4.20 -7.41 -22.79
CA TYR A 130 -4.17 -8.57 -21.89
C TYR A 130 -5.56 -9.15 -21.56
N ASP A 131 -6.65 -8.63 -22.14
CA ASP A 131 -8.02 -9.06 -21.79
C ASP A 131 -8.23 -10.58 -21.94
N GLN A 132 -7.70 -11.19 -23.01
CA GLN A 132 -7.78 -12.65 -23.21
C GLN A 132 -7.03 -13.43 -22.12
N PHE A 133 -5.90 -12.90 -21.65
CA PHE A 133 -5.15 -13.51 -20.54
C PHE A 133 -5.96 -13.41 -19.24
N ILE A 134 -6.56 -12.25 -18.96
CA ILE A 134 -7.38 -12.01 -17.75
C ILE A 134 -8.59 -12.94 -17.73
N MET A 135 -9.31 -13.08 -18.86
CA MET A 135 -10.43 -14.03 -18.98
C MET A 135 -9.98 -15.46 -18.67
N ASN A 136 -8.87 -15.90 -19.27
CA ASN A 136 -8.34 -17.24 -19.04
C ASN A 136 -7.89 -17.43 -17.58
N TYR A 137 -7.30 -16.42 -16.96
CA TYR A 137 -6.86 -16.48 -15.56
C TYR A 137 -8.07 -16.66 -14.62
N ASN A 138 -9.11 -15.83 -14.79
CA ASN A 138 -10.32 -15.86 -13.98
C ASN A 138 -11.08 -17.19 -14.12
N MET A 139 -11.17 -17.72 -15.35
CA MET A 139 -11.85 -19.00 -15.62
C MET A 139 -11.15 -20.19 -14.97
N ASN A 140 -9.83 -20.14 -14.82
CA ASN A 140 -9.07 -21.26 -14.26
C ASN A 140 -8.94 -21.20 -12.72
N SER A 141 -9.49 -20.17 -12.06
CA SER A 141 -9.45 -19.99 -10.58
C SER A 141 -8.08 -20.34 -9.98
N LEU A 142 -7.01 -19.86 -10.63
CA LEU A 142 -5.65 -20.21 -10.26
C LEU A 142 -5.25 -19.45 -8.99
N THR A 143 -5.15 -20.16 -7.86
CA THR A 143 -4.51 -19.64 -6.66
C THR A 143 -3.01 -19.57 -6.90
N LYS A 144 -2.54 -18.39 -7.33
CA LYS A 144 -1.13 -18.15 -7.68
C LYS A 144 -0.55 -17.03 -6.86
N THR A 145 0.72 -17.18 -6.50
CA THR A 145 1.50 -16.11 -5.89
C THR A 145 1.75 -14.98 -6.89
N LEU A 146 2.02 -13.77 -6.39
CA LEU A 146 2.32 -12.62 -7.26
C LEU A 146 3.54 -12.88 -8.16
N THR A 147 4.52 -13.64 -7.66
CA THR A 147 5.70 -14.05 -8.43
C THR A 147 5.36 -15.02 -9.57
N GLU A 148 4.45 -15.96 -9.35
CA GLU A 148 3.97 -16.86 -10.41
C GLU A 148 3.15 -16.09 -11.45
N LEU A 149 2.26 -15.21 -11.02
CA LEU A 149 1.49 -14.32 -11.92
C LEU A 149 2.43 -13.50 -12.80
N HIS A 150 3.50 -12.94 -12.22
CA HIS A 150 4.53 -12.22 -12.97
C HIS A 150 5.21 -13.09 -14.02
N GLY A 151 5.58 -14.32 -13.67
CA GLY A 151 6.17 -15.29 -14.61
C GLY A 151 5.22 -15.66 -15.76
N MET A 152 3.93 -15.84 -15.46
CA MET A 152 2.89 -16.12 -16.46
C MET A 152 2.71 -14.94 -17.42
N LEU A 153 2.59 -13.72 -16.90
CA LEU A 153 2.47 -12.50 -17.71
C LEU A 153 3.67 -12.30 -18.62
N LYS A 154 4.89 -12.50 -18.11
CA LYS A 154 6.13 -12.40 -18.88
C LYS A 154 6.20 -13.43 -20.01
N THR A 155 5.69 -14.64 -19.79
CA THR A 155 5.65 -15.70 -20.80
C THR A 155 4.59 -15.43 -21.88
N ALA A 156 3.47 -14.81 -21.50
CA ALA A 156 2.39 -14.48 -22.41
C ALA A 156 2.67 -13.24 -23.28
N GLU A 157 3.43 -12.26 -22.77
CA GLU A 157 3.77 -11.00 -23.43
C GLU A 157 4.17 -11.12 -24.93
N PRO A 158 5.12 -11.98 -25.34
CA PRO A 158 5.51 -12.07 -26.75
C PRO A 158 4.39 -12.56 -27.68
N ASN A 159 3.48 -13.40 -27.17
CA ASN A 159 2.33 -13.89 -27.94
C ASN A 159 1.25 -12.82 -28.06
N ILE A 160 1.08 -11.99 -27.02
CA ILE A 160 0.14 -10.86 -27.00
C ILE A 160 0.61 -9.76 -27.96
N LYS A 161 1.92 -9.43 -27.94
CA LYS A 161 2.51 -8.39 -28.81
C LYS A 161 2.50 -8.74 -30.30
N LYS A 162 2.52 -10.03 -30.64
CA LYS A 162 2.45 -10.48 -32.05
C LYS A 162 1.06 -10.31 -32.67
N GLY A 163 0.07 -9.89 -31.88
CA GLY A 163 -1.34 -9.97 -32.25
C GLY A 163 -1.78 -11.42 -32.25
N THR A 164 -2.97 -11.69 -31.74
CA THR A 164 -3.59 -13.02 -31.86
C THR A 164 -3.56 -13.44 -33.34
N PRO A 165 -2.86 -14.52 -33.73
CA PRO A 165 -3.24 -15.21 -34.95
C PRO A 165 -4.62 -15.79 -34.67
N ASN A 166 -5.62 -15.32 -35.40
CA ASN A 166 -7.01 -15.79 -35.32
C ASN A 166 -7.09 -17.30 -35.04
N VAL A 167 -7.46 -17.68 -33.81
CA VAL A 167 -7.93 -19.04 -33.56
C VAL A 167 -9.43 -19.01 -33.75
N LEU A 168 -9.84 -19.07 -35.03
CA LEU A 168 -11.10 -19.64 -35.54
C LEU A 168 -11.02 -19.68 -37.08
N MET A 169 -9.98 -20.32 -37.61
CA MET A 169 -9.99 -20.82 -38.99
C MET A 169 -10.54 -22.24 -38.97
N VAL A 170 -11.87 -22.39 -38.90
CA VAL A 170 -12.53 -23.59 -39.44
C VAL A 170 -12.63 -23.39 -40.95
N GLN A 171 -11.49 -23.53 -41.64
CA GLN A 171 -11.50 -23.78 -43.08
C GLN A 171 -11.78 -25.26 -43.29
N GLY A 172 -12.99 -25.57 -43.70
CA GLY A 172 -13.36 -26.94 -44.03
C GLY A 172 -14.69 -27.11 -44.74
N GLY A 173 -15.22 -26.06 -45.39
CA GLY A 173 -16.35 -26.18 -46.30
C GLY A 173 -15.99 -26.96 -47.56
N LYS A 174 -15.87 -28.30 -47.48
CA LYS A 174 -15.87 -29.18 -48.65
C LYS A 174 -17.30 -29.43 -49.08
N LYS A 175 -17.85 -28.52 -49.89
CA LYS A 175 -19.01 -28.82 -50.74
C LYS A 175 -18.56 -29.86 -51.78
N PHE A 176 -19.07 -31.08 -51.68
CA PHE A 176 -18.98 -32.08 -52.74
C PHE A 176 -19.63 -31.53 -54.02
N LYS A 177 -18.82 -31.21 -55.05
CA LYS A 177 -19.29 -31.02 -56.42
C LYS A 177 -19.01 -32.30 -57.21
N LYS A 178 -20.08 -32.87 -57.79
CA LYS A 178 -20.08 -34.05 -58.67
C LYS A 178 -19.12 -33.86 -59.86
N PRO A 179 -18.45 -34.92 -60.34
CA PRO A 179 -17.61 -34.84 -61.52
C PRO A 179 -18.47 -34.76 -62.79
N LYS A 180 -18.16 -33.79 -63.66
CA LYS A 180 -18.65 -33.71 -65.04
C LYS A 180 -17.53 -34.22 -65.94
N GLN A 181 -17.74 -35.37 -66.58
CA GLN A 181 -16.84 -35.93 -67.59
C GLN A 181 -16.58 -34.91 -68.71
N ARG A 182 -15.33 -34.83 -69.15
CA ARG A 182 -14.90 -34.26 -70.42
C ARG A 182 -13.87 -35.19 -71.05
N GLN A 183 -14.10 -35.54 -72.31
CA GLN A 183 -13.12 -35.86 -73.36
C GLN A 183 -13.95 -36.27 -74.58
N GLY A 184 -13.69 -35.86 -75.82
CA GLY A 184 -12.67 -35.06 -76.51
C GLY A 184 -13.08 -35.08 -78.00
N GLU A 185 -13.10 -33.94 -78.70
CA GLU A 185 -12.12 -33.54 -79.72
C GLU A 185 -11.97 -34.48 -80.94
N GLY A 186 -12.03 -33.92 -82.16
CA GLY A 186 -11.47 -34.56 -83.36
C GLY A 186 -12.07 -34.10 -84.68
N GLN A 187 -11.26 -33.45 -85.51
CA GLN A 187 -11.55 -32.93 -86.85
C GLN A 187 -11.75 -34.02 -87.91
N GLY A 188 -12.47 -33.67 -88.98
CA GLY A 188 -12.60 -34.41 -90.23
C GLY A 188 -13.58 -33.71 -91.16
#